data_AF-A0A1B9G5M8-F1
#
_entry.id   AF-A0A1B9G5M8-F1
#
_cell.length_a   1.000
_cell.length_b   1.000
_cell.length_c   1.000
_cell.angle_alpha   90.00
_cell.angle_beta   90.00
_cell.angle_gamma   90.00
#
_symmetry.space_group_name_H-M   'P 1'
#
loop_
_entity.id
_entity.type
_entity.pdbx_description
1 polymer ?
#
loop_
_entity_poly.entity_id
_entity_poly.type
_entity_poly.pdbx_seq_one_letter_code
_entity_poly.pdbx_strand_id
1 'polypeptide(L)'
;MLRTIFLALFLFPLTLAQFGGFFQHGFPFGGHGHGPPMHEQDHGQRREHRGWTEMDNVHCRAGYVCPSSLACVPTPADCPCPYPEDIKCVIPDNRERDEGEGPPFVCVRSSGGEGSCEQVIQYSKPI
;
A
#
# COMPACT_ATOMS: atom_id res chain seq x y z
N MET A 1 15.33 -55.36 6.53
CA MET A 1 15.98 -54.14 5.99
C MET A 1 15.45 -53.79 4.60
N LEU A 2 15.34 -54.74 3.65
CA LEU A 2 14.78 -54.45 2.32
C LEU A 2 13.30 -54.02 2.36
N ARG A 3 12.52 -54.62 3.27
CA ARG A 3 11.08 -54.34 3.43
C ARG A 3 10.78 -52.94 4.00
N THR A 4 11.68 -52.38 4.80
CA THR A 4 11.57 -51.01 5.33
C THR A 4 11.99 -49.97 4.30
N ILE A 5 12.95 -50.32 3.42
CA ILE A 5 13.37 -49.47 2.28
C ILE A 5 12.24 -49.31 1.27
N PHE A 6 11.52 -50.39 0.94
CA PHE A 6 10.36 -50.33 0.04
C PHE A 6 9.22 -49.45 0.57
N LEU A 7 9.03 -49.40 1.90
CA LEU A 7 7.98 -48.60 2.53
C LEU A 7 8.33 -47.10 2.54
N ALA A 8 9.62 -46.76 2.69
CA ALA A 8 10.10 -45.37 2.60
C ALA A 8 10.06 -44.81 1.17
N LEU A 9 10.26 -45.65 0.15
CA LEU A 9 10.22 -45.25 -1.26
C LEU A 9 8.81 -44.88 -1.75
N PHE A 10 7.77 -45.40 -1.08
CA PHE A 10 6.35 -45.12 -1.39
C PHE A 10 5.81 -43.83 -0.75
N LEU A 11 6.56 -43.23 0.19
CA LEU A 11 6.15 -42.03 0.94
C LEU A 11 6.65 -40.72 0.32
N PHE A 12 7.33 -40.77 -0.83
CA PHE A 12 7.71 -39.60 -1.62
C PHE A 12 6.83 -39.46 -2.87
N PRO A 13 5.62 -38.89 -2.78
CA PRO A 13 5.08 -38.21 -3.94
C PRO A 13 5.94 -36.97 -4.19
N LEU A 14 6.52 -36.88 -5.39
CA LEU A 14 7.19 -35.69 -5.88
C LEU A 14 6.21 -34.51 -5.75
N THR A 15 6.51 -33.57 -4.87
CA THR A 15 5.88 -32.24 -4.86
C THR A 15 6.39 -31.47 -6.07
N LEU A 16 5.89 -31.81 -7.26
CA LEU A 16 5.98 -30.93 -8.41
C LEU A 16 5.06 -29.75 -8.11
N ALA A 17 5.64 -28.60 -7.78
CA ALA A 17 4.91 -27.34 -7.82
C ALA A 17 4.55 -27.08 -9.30
N GLN A 18 3.39 -27.58 -9.74
CA GLN A 18 2.85 -27.29 -11.06
C GLN A 18 2.31 -25.86 -11.08
N PHE A 19 3.19 -24.87 -11.21
CA PHE A 19 2.81 -23.53 -11.70
C PHE A 19 2.53 -23.54 -13.22
N GLY A 20 2.18 -24.70 -13.79
CA GLY A 20 2.12 -24.96 -15.23
C GLY A 20 0.72 -24.91 -15.85
N GLY A 21 -0.29 -24.39 -15.14
CA GLY A 21 -1.66 -24.27 -15.65
C GLY A 21 -2.35 -22.94 -15.36
N PHE A 22 -1.82 -22.12 -14.44
CA PHE A 22 -2.42 -20.83 -14.07
C PHE A 22 -2.28 -19.77 -15.17
N PHE A 23 -1.12 -19.71 -15.83
CA PHE A 23 -0.88 -18.73 -16.90
C PHE A 23 -1.60 -19.04 -18.21
N GLN A 24 -2.04 -20.29 -18.40
CA GLN A 24 -2.53 -20.72 -19.69
C GLN A 24 -3.96 -20.22 -19.97
N HIS A 25 -4.75 -19.93 -18.93
CA HIS A 25 -6.15 -19.49 -19.07
C HIS A 25 -6.46 -18.18 -18.32
N GLY A 26 -5.45 -17.54 -17.69
CA GLY A 26 -5.65 -16.40 -16.79
C GLY A 26 -5.15 -15.03 -17.28
N PHE A 27 -4.44 -14.94 -18.43
CA PHE A 27 -3.86 -13.66 -18.86
C PHE A 27 -4.10 -13.41 -20.36
N PRO A 28 -4.90 -12.40 -20.74
CA PRO A 28 -5.07 -11.98 -22.13
C PRO A 28 -3.94 -11.05 -22.61
N PHE A 29 -2.69 -11.28 -22.16
CA PHE A 29 -1.54 -10.48 -22.59
C PHE A 29 -0.68 -11.28 -23.57
N GLY A 30 -1.08 -11.32 -24.83
CA GLY A 30 -0.22 -11.82 -25.90
C GLY A 30 -0.98 -12.42 -27.08
N GLY A 31 -1.55 -11.57 -27.93
CA GLY A 31 -2.12 -11.99 -29.21
C GLY A 31 -2.19 -10.81 -30.18
N HIS A 32 -1.44 -10.90 -31.27
CA HIS A 32 -1.49 -9.96 -32.40
C HIS A 32 -2.91 -9.90 -32.98
N GLY A 33 -3.50 -8.70 -33.04
CA GLY A 33 -4.79 -8.48 -33.67
C GLY A 33 -5.07 -7.00 -33.88
N HIS A 34 -5.12 -6.56 -35.14
CA HIS A 34 -5.56 -5.24 -35.54
C HIS A 34 -7.07 -5.09 -35.31
N GLY A 35 -7.49 -4.11 -34.53
CA GLY A 35 -8.90 -3.72 -34.32
C GLY A 35 -8.98 -2.33 -33.66
N PRO A 36 -9.99 -1.49 -33.99
CA PRO A 36 -9.99 -0.06 -33.64
C PRO A 36 -10.22 0.16 -32.14
N PRO A 37 -9.70 1.26 -31.56
CA PRO A 37 -9.87 1.53 -30.14
C PRO A 37 -11.31 1.98 -29.85
N MET A 38 -12.10 1.09 -29.24
CA MET A 38 -13.13 1.51 -28.29
C MET A 38 -12.41 1.79 -26.96
N HIS A 39 -12.27 3.05 -26.59
CA HIS A 39 -11.98 3.40 -25.21
C HIS A 39 -13.28 3.30 -24.41
N GLU A 40 -13.47 2.13 -23.82
CA GLU A 40 -14.39 1.84 -22.73
C GLU A 40 -14.13 2.83 -21.58
N GLN A 41 -15.17 3.56 -21.21
CA GLN A 41 -15.21 4.37 -20.00
C GLN A 41 -15.34 3.43 -18.79
N ASP A 42 -14.23 2.96 -18.26
CA ASP A 42 -14.20 2.40 -16.91
C ASP A 42 -12.90 2.81 -16.20
N HIS A 43 -12.97 3.98 -15.56
CA HIS A 43 -12.00 4.36 -14.53
C HIS A 43 -12.75 4.45 -13.21
N GLY A 44 -13.01 3.29 -12.58
CA GLY A 44 -12.90 3.23 -11.13
C GLY A 44 -11.57 3.90 -10.76
N GLN A 45 -11.64 5.08 -10.13
CA GLN A 45 -10.47 5.91 -9.82
C GLN A 45 -9.46 5.08 -9.03
N ARG A 46 -8.48 4.52 -9.72
CA ARG A 46 -7.31 3.94 -9.06
C ARG A 46 -6.69 5.11 -8.30
N ARG A 47 -6.60 4.95 -6.99
CA ARG A 47 -5.97 5.88 -6.06
C ARG A 47 -4.44 5.91 -6.31
N GLU A 48 -4.04 6.26 -7.53
CA GLU A 48 -2.66 6.43 -7.93
C GLU A 48 -2.27 7.89 -7.69
N HIS A 49 -1.50 8.11 -6.62
CA HIS A 49 -0.90 9.41 -6.37
C HIS A 49 0.28 9.63 -7.30
N ARG A 50 0.21 10.71 -8.08
CA ARG A 50 1.19 11.05 -9.11
C ARG A 50 2.62 11.20 -8.61
N GLY A 51 2.84 11.53 -7.33
CA GLY A 51 4.18 11.79 -6.80
C GLY A 51 4.87 10.61 -6.11
N TRP A 52 4.26 9.42 -6.02
CA TRP A 52 4.95 8.27 -5.39
C TRP A 52 6.17 7.79 -6.16
N THR A 53 6.12 7.82 -7.49
CA THR A 53 7.27 7.44 -8.31
C THR A 53 8.35 8.52 -8.33
N GLU A 54 7.95 9.79 -8.21
CA GLU A 54 8.86 10.93 -8.35
C GLU A 54 9.63 11.23 -7.07
N MET A 55 9.06 10.91 -5.89
CA MET A 55 9.72 11.22 -4.62
C MET A 55 11.04 10.49 -4.39
N ASP A 56 11.26 9.34 -5.04
CA ASP A 56 12.54 8.62 -5.00
C ASP A 56 13.70 9.47 -5.57
N ASN A 57 13.38 10.41 -6.46
CA ASN A 57 14.34 11.33 -7.07
C ASN A 57 14.52 12.63 -6.28
N VAL A 58 13.77 12.83 -5.19
CA VAL A 58 13.79 14.06 -4.39
C VAL A 58 14.58 13.81 -3.11
N HIS A 59 15.64 14.58 -2.90
CA HIS A 59 16.48 14.48 -1.71
C HIS A 59 16.30 15.68 -0.80
N CYS A 60 15.68 15.46 0.35
CA CYS A 60 15.62 16.45 1.42
C CYS A 60 16.91 16.46 2.22
N ARG A 61 17.44 17.65 2.52
CA ARG A 61 18.65 17.81 3.32
C ARG A 61 18.50 17.24 4.74
N ALA A 62 17.30 17.38 5.29
CA ALA A 62 16.86 16.78 6.54
C ALA A 62 15.33 16.65 6.47
N GLY A 63 14.77 15.60 7.08
CA GLY A 63 13.34 15.37 7.15
C GLY A 63 12.79 14.47 6.03
N TYR A 64 11.51 14.66 5.72
CA TYR A 64 10.68 13.78 4.92
C TYR A 64 10.17 14.47 3.64
N VAL A 65 10.03 13.71 2.54
CA VAL A 65 9.45 14.19 1.27
C VAL A 65 7.96 13.89 1.25
N CYS A 66 7.11 14.90 1.10
CA CYS A 66 5.68 14.69 0.97
C CYS A 66 5.32 14.06 -0.39
N PRO A 67 4.67 12.88 -0.44
CA PRO A 67 4.41 12.17 -1.70
C PRO A 67 3.49 12.91 -2.68
N SER A 68 2.66 13.84 -2.19
CA SER A 68 1.70 14.58 -3.02
C SER A 68 2.29 15.84 -3.65
N SER A 69 3.18 16.54 -2.94
CA SER A 69 3.72 17.85 -3.34
C SER A 69 5.22 17.85 -3.63
N LEU A 70 5.93 16.78 -3.27
CA LEU A 70 7.39 16.68 -3.30
C LEU A 70 8.10 17.73 -2.41
N ALA A 71 7.37 18.30 -1.45
CA ALA A 71 7.91 19.25 -0.49
C ALA A 71 8.70 18.54 0.61
N CYS A 72 9.80 19.15 1.06
CA CYS A 72 10.55 18.71 2.22
C CYS A 72 9.97 19.27 3.51
N VAL A 73 9.67 18.41 4.47
CA VAL A 73 9.15 18.77 5.79
C VAL A 73 9.94 18.08 6.90
N PRO A 74 9.93 18.59 8.15
CA PRO A 74 10.68 17.97 9.24
C PRO A 74 10.24 16.54 9.56
N THR A 75 8.93 16.29 9.59
CA THR A 75 8.36 14.98 9.93
C THR A 75 7.24 14.59 8.96
N PRO A 76 6.94 13.29 8.79
CA PRO A 76 5.82 12.84 7.97
C PRO A 76 4.47 13.46 8.36
N ALA A 77 4.29 13.76 9.66
CA ALA A 77 3.08 14.37 10.19
C ALA A 77 2.85 15.81 9.70
N ASP A 78 3.85 16.46 9.12
CA ASP A 78 3.72 17.81 8.55
C ASP A 78 3.16 17.78 7.11
N CYS A 79 3.17 16.62 6.44
CA CYS A 79 2.63 16.50 5.08
C CYS A 79 1.11 16.56 5.05
N PRO A 80 0.49 17.27 4.09
CA PRO A 80 -0.97 17.26 3.96
C PRO A 80 -1.49 15.87 3.65
N CYS A 81 -2.76 15.62 3.97
CA CYS A 81 -3.40 14.38 3.54
C CYS A 81 -3.40 14.29 2.00
N PRO A 82 -3.26 13.06 1.47
CA PRO A 82 -3.13 12.85 0.03
C PRO A 82 -4.33 13.37 -0.79
N TYR A 83 -5.52 13.30 -0.21
CA TYR A 83 -6.78 13.69 -0.84
C TYR A 83 -7.34 14.93 -0.16
N PRO A 84 -7.78 15.95 -0.91
CA PRO A 84 -8.27 17.21 -0.35
C PRO A 84 -9.55 17.05 0.49
N GLU A 85 -10.33 15.99 0.25
CA GLU A 85 -11.52 15.64 1.04
C GLU A 85 -11.21 14.89 2.34
N ASP A 86 -9.96 14.49 2.54
CA ASP A 86 -9.53 13.80 3.75
C ASP A 86 -8.93 14.79 4.76
N ILE A 87 -9.28 14.63 6.03
CA ILE A 87 -8.73 15.40 7.14
C ILE A 87 -7.65 14.59 7.86
N LYS A 88 -6.67 15.28 8.44
CA LYS A 88 -5.60 14.67 9.23
C LYS A 88 -5.97 14.63 10.71
N CYS A 89 -5.96 13.45 11.30
CA CYS A 89 -6.15 13.25 12.73
C CYS A 89 -4.83 12.77 13.36
N VAL A 90 -4.25 13.59 14.23
CA VAL A 90 -3.06 13.23 14.99
C VAL A 90 -3.47 12.36 16.17
N ILE A 91 -2.85 11.19 16.31
CA ILE A 91 -3.13 10.26 17.39
C ILE A 91 -2.30 10.65 18.63
N PRO A 92 -2.92 10.74 19.82
CA PRO A 92 -2.19 10.97 21.07
C PRO A 92 -1.17 9.86 21.32
N ASP A 93 0.05 10.27 21.62
CA ASP A 93 1.20 9.39 21.80
C ASP A 93 2.07 9.98 22.90
N ASN A 94 2.22 9.24 24.00
CA ASN A 94 2.88 9.73 25.22
C ASN A 94 4.36 9.33 25.30
N ARG A 95 4.87 8.59 24.31
CA ARG A 95 6.29 8.23 24.28
C ARG A 95 7.16 9.43 23.95
N GLU A 96 8.41 9.36 24.38
CA GLU A 96 9.47 10.22 23.86
C GLU A 96 9.75 9.81 22.41
N ARG A 97 9.73 10.79 21.49
CA ARG A 97 9.94 10.54 20.05
C ARG A 97 11.35 10.89 19.63
N ASP A 98 11.88 10.09 18.72
CA ASP A 98 13.14 10.37 18.06
C ASP A 98 13.01 11.58 17.12
N GLU A 99 14.14 12.24 16.86
CA GLU A 99 14.19 13.34 15.91
C GLU A 99 13.74 12.88 14.51
N GLY A 100 12.75 13.56 13.92
CA GLY A 100 12.25 13.27 12.58
C GLY A 100 11.08 12.29 12.50
N GLU A 101 10.70 11.60 13.58
CA GLU A 101 9.57 10.65 13.57
C GLU A 101 8.22 11.39 13.42
N GLY A 102 8.04 12.46 14.19
CA GLY A 102 6.75 13.15 14.30
C GLY A 102 5.67 12.30 14.98
N PRO A 103 4.53 12.90 15.34
CA PRO A 103 3.45 12.15 15.97
C PRO A 103 2.75 11.22 14.95
N PRO A 104 2.22 10.07 15.40
CA PRO A 104 1.40 9.22 14.56
C PRO A 104 0.13 9.95 14.11
N PHE A 105 -0.30 9.72 12.88
CA PHE A 105 -1.50 10.36 12.33
C PHE A 105 -2.20 9.42 11.35
N VAL A 106 -3.47 9.71 11.09
CA VAL A 106 -4.26 9.04 10.06
C VAL A 106 -5.01 10.08 9.24
N CYS A 107 -5.20 9.80 7.96
CA CYS A 107 -6.09 10.58 7.11
C CYS A 107 -7.45 9.88 7.01
N VAL A 108 -8.52 10.58 7.33
CA VAL A 108 -9.90 10.07 7.23
C VAL A 108 -10.73 10.94 6.33
N ARG A 109 -11.66 10.34 5.59
CA ARG A 109 -12.62 11.09 4.78
C ARG A 109 -13.50 11.93 5.70
N SER A 110 -13.57 13.23 5.42
CA SER A 110 -14.57 14.08 6.07
C SER A 110 -15.95 13.61 5.64
N SER A 111 -16.70 12.99 6.55
CA SER A 111 -18.06 12.51 6.29
C SER A 111 -19.12 13.61 6.34
N GLY A 112 -18.70 14.89 6.37
CA GLY A 112 -19.61 16.03 6.48
C GLY A 112 -20.26 16.18 7.86
N GLY A 113 -19.80 15.43 8.87
CA GLY A 113 -20.25 15.51 10.25
C GLY A 113 -19.11 15.83 11.23
N GLU A 114 -19.46 16.47 12.34
CA GLU A 114 -18.61 16.71 13.51
C GLU A 114 -18.31 15.34 14.18
N GLY A 115 -17.04 14.94 14.33
CA GLY A 115 -16.69 13.66 14.99
C GLY A 115 -15.68 12.74 14.30
N SER A 116 -15.11 13.10 13.13
CA SER A 116 -14.23 12.18 12.40
C SER A 116 -12.87 11.97 13.08
N CYS A 117 -12.28 12.99 13.71
CA CYS A 117 -11.05 12.80 14.49
C CYS A 117 -11.34 12.32 15.91
N GLU A 118 -12.44 12.73 16.53
CA GLU A 118 -12.84 12.30 17.87
C GLU A 118 -13.04 10.78 17.92
N GLN A 119 -13.69 10.20 16.91
CA GLN A 119 -13.84 8.74 16.81
C GLN A 119 -12.50 8.05 16.59
N VAL A 120 -11.64 8.58 15.71
CA VAL A 120 -10.29 8.04 15.50
C VAL A 120 -9.52 8.02 16.82
N ILE A 121 -9.56 9.10 17.58
CA ILE A 121 -8.89 9.20 18.88
C ILE A 121 -9.52 8.22 19.87
N GLN A 122 -10.85 8.13 19.95
CA GLN A 122 -11.56 7.23 20.86
C GLN A 122 -11.22 5.76 20.61
N TYR A 123 -11.07 5.35 19.35
CA TYR A 123 -10.76 3.97 18.98
C TYR A 123 -9.27 3.70 18.80
N SER A 124 -8.43 4.74 18.86
CA SER A 124 -6.99 4.56 18.85
C SER A 124 -6.53 3.92 20.16
N LYS A 125 -5.64 2.94 20.04
CA LYS A 125 -4.96 2.41 21.22
C LYS A 125 -3.93 3.47 21.66
N PRO A 126 -3.84 3.79 22.97
CA PRO A 126 -2.74 4.61 23.47
C PRO A 126 -1.41 3.92 23.15
N ILE A 127 -0.48 4.71 22.62
CA ILE A 127 0.83 4.26 22.17
C ILE A 127 1.90 4.75 23.14
#